data_AF-A0A7S2TNN1-F1
#
_entry.id   AF-A0A7S2TNN1-F1
#
_cell.length_a   1.000
_cell.length_b   1.000
_cell.length_c   1.000
_cell.angle_alpha   90.00
_cell.angle_beta   90.00
_cell.angle_gamma   90.00
#
_symmetry.space_group_name_H-M   'P 1'
#
loop_
_entity.id
_entity.type
_entity.pdbx_description
1 polymer ?
#
loop_
_entity_poly.entity_id
_entity_poly.type
_entity_poly.pdbx_seq_one_letter_code
_entity_poly.pdbx_strand_id
1 'polypeptide(L)'
;KKGGGRIGVIDGVVIETTGVADPGPVVTTFFATPEVSSKFRIDAVVTVVDSKFILKRLDEKVEGGKETKGRGYIQEAAQQVAFADVLVLNKVDLVGGEQIKQTRARLQEITSGAATLLEAKYGQVDLKKILGI
;
A
#
# COMPACT_ATOMS: atom_id res chain seq x y z
N LYS A 1 -33.71 19.29 17.26
CA LYS A 1 -32.25 19.27 16.98
C LYS A 1 -31.69 17.96 17.50
N LYS A 2 -31.39 16.98 16.63
CA LYS A 2 -30.70 15.74 17.03
C LYS A 2 -29.26 16.11 17.36
N GLY A 3 -28.89 16.02 18.64
CA GLY A 3 -27.54 16.28 19.12
C GLY A 3 -26.57 15.31 18.45
N GLY A 4 -25.51 15.87 17.86
CA GLY A 4 -24.44 15.10 17.24
C GLY A 4 -23.86 14.11 18.25
N GLY A 5 -23.95 12.82 17.94
CA GLY A 5 -23.31 11.78 18.73
C GLY A 5 -21.82 12.10 18.81
N ARG A 6 -21.31 12.26 20.03
CA ARG A 6 -19.87 12.31 20.25
C ARG A 6 -19.31 10.95 19.85
N ILE A 7 -18.43 10.93 18.86
CA ILE A 7 -17.57 9.77 18.62
C ILE A 7 -16.74 9.61 19.90
N GLY A 8 -16.72 8.40 20.46
CA GLY A 8 -15.93 8.07 21.65
C GLY A 8 -14.42 8.22 21.38
N VAL A 9 -13.59 7.81 22.33
CA VAL A 9 -12.14 7.72 22.09
C VAL A 9 -11.91 6.74 20.94
N ILE A 10 -11.18 7.19 19.91
CA ILE A 10 -10.85 6.38 18.73
C ILE A 10 -9.43 5.84 18.94
N ASP A 11 -9.29 4.51 19.01
CA ASP A 11 -7.98 3.86 19.15
C ASP A 11 -7.20 3.80 17.83
N GLY A 12 -7.90 3.84 16.70
CA GLY A 12 -7.28 3.80 15.37
C GLY A 12 -8.24 4.21 14.26
N VAL A 13 -7.68 4.69 13.15
CA VAL A 13 -8.40 5.05 11.93
C VAL A 13 -7.79 4.26 10.78
N VAL A 14 -8.63 3.57 10.02
CA VAL A 14 -8.23 2.93 8.76
C VAL A 14 -8.70 3.80 7.61
N ILE A 15 -7.78 4.17 6.74
CA ILE A 15 -8.07 4.94 5.52
C ILE A 15 -7.90 4.00 4.34
N GLU A 16 -9.00 3.71 3.65
CA GLU A 16 -8.94 3.06 2.34
C GLU A 16 -8.84 4.16 1.28
N THR A 17 -7.78 4.07 0.47
CA THR A 17 -7.61 4.94 -0.69
C THR A 17 -8.14 4.21 -1.92
N THR A 18 -8.64 4.94 -2.91
CA THR A 18 -9.06 4.31 -4.17
C THR A 18 -7.91 3.50 -4.76
N GLY A 19 -8.22 2.45 -5.51
CA GLY A 19 -7.19 1.54 -6.06
C GLY A 19 -6.10 2.22 -6.89
N VAL A 20 -6.34 3.47 -7.34
CA VAL A 20 -5.40 4.28 -8.12
C VAL A 20 -4.81 5.49 -7.39
N ALA A 21 -5.09 5.61 -6.10
CA ALA A 21 -4.61 6.72 -5.31
C ALA A 21 -3.11 6.55 -4.97
N ASP A 22 -2.41 7.67 -5.02
CA ASP A 22 -1.06 7.80 -4.47
C ASP A 22 -1.16 7.95 -2.94
N PRO A 23 -0.49 7.09 -2.15
CA PRO A 23 -0.47 7.22 -0.69
C PRO A 23 0.31 8.46 -0.20
N GLY A 24 1.25 8.98 -0.99
CA GLY A 24 2.13 10.08 -0.61
C GLY A 24 1.40 11.35 -0.14
N PRO A 25 0.42 11.89 -0.89
CA PRO A 25 -0.38 13.02 -0.46
C PRO A 25 -1.14 12.80 0.86
N VAL A 26 -1.69 11.60 1.08
CA VAL A 26 -2.38 11.26 2.33
C VAL A 26 -1.38 11.27 3.49
N VAL A 27 -0.25 10.58 3.33
CA VAL A 27 0.83 10.55 4.32
C VAL A 27 1.31 11.96 4.65
N THR A 28 1.50 12.80 3.63
CA THR A 28 1.95 14.19 3.78
C THR A 28 1.00 15.01 4.64
N THR A 29 -0.32 14.87 4.48
CA THR A 29 -1.30 15.59 5.32
C THR A 29 -1.12 15.28 6.81
N PHE A 30 -0.86 14.02 7.17
CA PHE A 30 -0.67 13.62 8.57
C PHE A 30 0.59 14.19 9.21
N PHE A 31 1.60 14.56 8.42
CA PHE A 31 2.79 15.24 8.94
C PHE A 31 2.69 16.76 8.86
N ALA A 32 2.14 17.29 7.78
CA ALA A 32 2.17 18.72 7.47
C ALA A 32 1.03 19.53 8.11
N THR A 33 -0.05 18.88 8.57
CA THR A 33 -1.20 19.56 9.19
C THR A 33 -1.16 19.44 10.71
N PRO A 34 -0.84 20.52 11.46
CA PRO A 34 -0.67 20.49 12.92
C PRO A 34 -1.88 19.93 13.68
N GLU A 35 -3.10 20.20 13.21
CA GLU A 35 -4.34 19.73 13.82
C GLU A 35 -4.51 18.22 13.73
N VAL A 36 -3.89 17.59 12.72
CA VAL A 36 -3.88 16.14 12.50
C VAL A 36 -2.69 15.52 13.22
N SER A 37 -1.48 16.05 13.01
CA SER A 37 -0.25 15.50 13.60
C SER A 37 -0.20 15.58 15.13
N SER A 38 -0.91 16.53 15.74
CA SER A 38 -1.04 16.61 17.21
C SER A 38 -1.97 15.58 17.82
N LYS A 39 -2.77 14.88 17.02
CA LYS A 39 -3.81 13.93 17.48
C LYS A 39 -3.63 12.51 16.94
N PHE A 40 -2.98 12.38 15.80
CA PHE A 40 -2.80 11.11 15.10
C PHE A 40 -1.34 10.93 14.72
N ARG A 41 -0.92 9.66 14.66
CA ARG A 41 0.30 9.23 14.00
C ARG A 41 -0.06 8.20 12.93
N ILE A 42 0.75 8.13 11.88
CA ILE A 42 0.67 7.01 10.95
C ILE A 42 1.30 5.81 11.63
N ASP A 43 0.55 4.71 11.69
CA ASP A 43 1.02 3.42 12.20
C ASP A 43 1.76 2.66 11.09
N ALA A 44 1.08 2.43 9.96
CA ALA A 44 1.66 1.79 8.80
C ALA A 44 0.90 2.16 7.51
N VAL A 45 1.61 2.15 6.38
CA VAL A 45 1.03 2.07 5.05
C VAL A 45 0.96 0.60 4.65
N VAL A 46 -0.25 0.07 4.51
CA VAL A 46 -0.50 -1.32 4.12
C VAL A 46 -0.94 -1.38 2.67
N THR A 47 -0.15 -2.04 1.82
CA THR A 47 -0.45 -2.19 0.39
C THR A 47 -0.79 -3.66 0.08
N VAL A 48 -2.00 -3.90 -0.42
CA VAL A 48 -2.46 -5.23 -0.82
C VAL A 48 -2.27 -5.40 -2.33
N VAL A 49 -1.50 -6.40 -2.75
CA VAL A 49 -1.23 -6.67 -4.17
C VAL A 49 -1.76 -8.02 -4.61
N ASP A 50 -2.22 -8.10 -5.86
CA ASP A 50 -2.69 -9.33 -6.48
C ASP A 50 -1.51 -10.13 -7.05
N SER A 51 -1.20 -11.29 -6.47
CA SER A 51 -0.06 -12.11 -6.87
C SER A 51 -0.10 -12.59 -8.32
N LYS A 52 -1.30 -12.69 -8.92
CA LYS A 52 -1.48 -13.12 -10.31
C LYS A 52 -1.08 -12.03 -11.30
N PHE A 53 -1.29 -10.76 -10.96
CA PHE A 53 -1.16 -9.65 -11.90
C PHE A 53 -0.07 -8.63 -11.55
N ILE A 54 0.43 -8.62 -10.32
CA ILE A 54 1.33 -7.56 -9.84
C ILE A 54 2.61 -7.44 -10.68
N LEU A 55 3.27 -8.54 -11.05
CA LEU A 55 4.47 -8.49 -11.88
C LEU A 55 4.20 -7.76 -13.21
N LYS A 56 3.10 -8.10 -13.88
CA LYS A 56 2.69 -7.42 -15.11
C LYS A 56 2.46 -5.93 -14.87
N ARG A 57 1.76 -5.56 -13.79
CA ARG A 57 1.50 -4.14 -13.44
C ARG A 57 2.79 -3.36 -13.16
N LEU A 58 3.77 -4.00 -12.53
CA LEU A 58 5.09 -3.44 -12.26
C LEU A 58 6.00 -3.35 -13.49
N ASP A 59 5.61 -3.95 -14.61
CA ASP A 59 6.35 -3.89 -15.88
C ASP A 59 5.57 -3.20 -17.01
N GLU A 60 4.30 -2.83 -16.77
CA GLU A 60 3.45 -2.11 -17.72
C GLU A 60 4.09 -0.75 -18.07
N LYS A 61 4.58 -0.63 -19.31
CA LYS A 61 5.00 0.65 -19.91
C LYS A 61 3.77 1.34 -20.47
N VAL A 62 3.65 2.66 -20.24
CA VAL A 62 2.58 3.46 -20.84
C VAL A 62 2.77 3.46 -22.36
N GLU A 63 1.87 2.82 -23.11
CA GLU A 63 1.84 2.93 -24.57
C GLU A 63 1.58 4.38 -24.97
N GLY A 64 2.44 4.97 -25.81
CA GLY A 64 2.22 6.32 -26.34
C GLY A 64 3.37 7.31 -26.23
N GLY A 65 4.58 6.89 -25.83
CA GLY A 65 5.83 7.60 -26.20
C GLY A 65 5.93 9.09 -25.84
N LYS A 66 5.13 9.60 -24.90
CA LYS A 66 5.42 10.88 -24.27
C LYS A 66 6.25 10.58 -23.05
N GLU A 67 7.56 10.63 -23.25
CA GLU A 67 8.46 10.97 -22.17
C GLU A 67 7.95 12.27 -21.53
N THR A 68 7.24 12.13 -20.41
CA THR A 68 7.05 13.25 -19.50
C THR A 68 8.42 13.56 -18.92
N LYS A 69 9.15 14.42 -19.63
CA LYS A 69 10.39 15.05 -19.17
C LYS A 69 10.20 15.48 -17.72
N GLY A 70 10.80 14.74 -16.79
CA GLY A 70 10.82 15.03 -15.36
C GLY A 70 10.30 13.95 -14.41
N ARG A 71 9.58 12.91 -14.87
CA ARG A 71 9.19 11.75 -14.03
C ARG A 71 9.14 10.49 -14.90
N GLY A 72 10.27 9.78 -14.99
CA GLY A 72 10.30 8.45 -15.61
C GLY A 72 9.46 7.49 -14.77
N TYR A 73 8.48 6.83 -15.41
CA TYR A 73 7.49 5.92 -14.83
C TYR A 73 6.46 6.60 -13.89
N ILE A 74 5.21 6.73 -14.34
CA ILE A 74 4.06 6.74 -13.41
C ILE A 74 3.53 5.33 -13.40
N GLN A 75 4.11 4.53 -12.51
CA GLN A 75 3.73 3.16 -12.25
C GLN A 75 3.11 3.17 -10.86
N GLU A 76 1.86 3.60 -10.80
CA GLU A 76 1.05 3.73 -9.57
C GLU A 76 1.24 2.53 -8.62
N ALA A 77 1.20 1.32 -9.18
CA ALA A 77 1.48 0.09 -8.41
C ALA A 77 2.89 0.08 -7.79
N ALA A 78 3.92 0.52 -8.51
CA ALA A 78 5.27 0.62 -7.97
C ALA A 78 5.39 1.70 -6.89
N GLN A 79 4.69 2.83 -7.03
CA GLN A 79 4.63 3.86 -5.99
C GLN A 79 3.94 3.35 -4.74
N GLN A 80 2.76 2.74 -4.87
CA GLN A 80 2.04 2.12 -3.75
C GLN A 80 2.88 1.02 -3.06
N VAL A 81 3.62 0.23 -3.84
CA VAL A 81 4.54 -0.78 -3.29
C VAL A 81 5.71 -0.11 -2.56
N ALA A 82 6.34 0.92 -3.15
CA ALA A 82 7.49 1.59 -2.56
C ALA A 82 7.17 2.34 -1.26
N PHE A 83 5.94 2.82 -1.11
CA PHE A 83 5.47 3.48 0.11
C PHE A 83 5.01 2.52 1.21
N ALA A 84 4.94 1.22 0.94
CA ALA A 84 4.39 0.26 1.89
C ALA A 84 5.36 -0.07 3.03
N ASP A 85 4.87 0.01 4.26
CA ASP A 85 5.52 -0.61 5.42
C ASP A 85 5.19 -2.10 5.48
N VAL A 86 3.97 -2.46 5.07
CA VAL A 86 3.52 -3.85 4.95
C VAL A 86 2.93 -4.12 3.58
N LEU A 87 3.46 -5.14 2.91
CA LEU A 87 2.94 -5.67 1.67
C LEU A 87 2.18 -6.97 1.93
N VAL A 88 0.91 -7.00 1.54
CA VAL A 88 0.09 -8.21 1.55
C VAL A 88 0.01 -8.75 0.12
N LEU A 89 0.78 -9.79 -0.17
CA LEU A 89 0.72 -10.54 -1.41
C LEU A 89 -0.49 -11.50 -1.35
N ASN A 90 -1.62 -11.05 -1.88
CA ASN A 90 -2.88 -11.78 -1.85
C ASN A 90 -3.10 -12.65 -3.09
N LYS A 91 -4.00 -13.63 -2.98
CA LYS A 91 -4.37 -14.61 -4.03
C LYS A 91 -3.25 -15.59 -4.39
N VAL A 92 -2.38 -15.91 -3.43
CA VAL A 92 -1.27 -16.85 -3.64
C VAL A 92 -1.74 -18.26 -4.04
N ASP A 93 -3.00 -18.59 -3.79
CA ASP A 93 -3.66 -19.82 -4.27
C ASP A 93 -3.85 -19.89 -5.80
N LEU A 94 -3.76 -18.76 -6.50
CA LEU A 94 -3.96 -18.68 -7.96
C LEU A 94 -2.67 -18.77 -8.77
N VAL A 95 -1.52 -18.90 -8.13
CA VAL A 95 -0.18 -18.86 -8.76
C VAL A 95 0.73 -19.96 -8.21
N GLY A 96 1.71 -20.38 -9.01
CA GLY A 96 2.69 -21.38 -8.59
C GLY A 96 3.79 -20.80 -7.69
N GLY A 97 4.47 -21.67 -6.94
CA GLY A 97 5.54 -21.28 -6.00
C GLY A 97 6.70 -20.51 -6.66
N GLU A 98 6.99 -20.77 -7.93
CA GLU A 98 8.02 -20.05 -8.68
C GLU A 98 7.61 -18.58 -8.94
N GLN A 99 6.37 -18.36 -9.38
CA GLN A 99 5.84 -17.00 -9.55
C GLN A 99 5.78 -16.25 -8.22
N ILE A 100 5.44 -16.94 -7.12
CA ILE A 100 5.49 -16.34 -5.78
C ILE A 100 6.90 -15.88 -5.46
N LYS A 101 7.92 -16.74 -5.63
CA LYS A 101 9.33 -16.37 -5.37
C LYS A 101 9.77 -15.15 -6.19
N GLN A 102 9.46 -15.13 -7.48
CA GLN A 102 9.77 -14.01 -8.37
C GLN A 102 9.08 -12.72 -7.92
N THR A 103 7.79 -12.82 -7.58
CA THR A 103 7.01 -11.68 -7.07
C THR A 103 7.60 -11.14 -5.77
N ARG A 104 7.92 -12.03 -4.81
CA ARG A 104 8.54 -11.63 -3.53
C ARG A 104 9.86 -10.91 -3.75
N ALA A 105 10.72 -11.44 -4.62
CA ALA A 105 12.01 -10.82 -4.93
C ALA A 105 11.83 -9.41 -5.52
N ARG A 106 10.90 -9.26 -6.49
CA ARG A 106 10.63 -7.97 -7.12
C ARG A 106 10.06 -6.93 -6.14
N LEU A 107 9.14 -7.34 -5.29
CA LEU A 107 8.56 -6.46 -4.26
C LEU A 107 9.60 -6.03 -3.22
N GLN A 108 10.49 -6.93 -2.82
CA GLN A 108 11.59 -6.63 -1.90
C GLN A 108 12.61 -5.69 -2.54
N GLU A 109 12.90 -5.84 -3.84
CA GLU A 109 13.76 -4.92 -4.58
C GLU A 109 13.20 -3.49 -4.57
N ILE A 110 11.91 -3.32 -4.91
CA ILE A 110 11.26 -2.01 -4.97
C ILE A 110 11.25 -1.33 -3.59
N THR A 111 11.00 -2.11 -2.53
CA THR A 111 10.97 -1.61 -1.16
C THR A 111 12.35 -1.54 -0.50
N SER A 112 13.43 -1.87 -1.23
CA SER A 112 14.78 -1.99 -0.68
C SER A 112 14.86 -2.86 0.58
N GLY A 113 13.99 -3.86 0.69
CA GLY A 113 13.87 -4.77 1.83
C GLY A 113 13.20 -4.20 3.08
N ALA A 114 12.72 -2.95 3.05
CA ALA A 114 12.14 -2.30 4.23
C ALA A 114 10.74 -2.84 4.59
N ALA A 115 9.94 -3.22 3.58
CA ALA A 115 8.57 -3.65 3.80
C ALA A 115 8.48 -5.09 4.32
N THR A 116 7.63 -5.30 5.34
CA THR A 116 7.24 -6.64 5.77
C THR A 116 6.34 -7.27 4.70
N LEU A 117 6.67 -8.49 4.26
CA LEU A 117 5.92 -9.18 3.20
C LEU A 117 5.12 -10.36 3.76
N LEU A 118 3.80 -10.26 3.67
CA LEU A 118 2.83 -11.27 4.11
C LEU A 118 2.16 -11.93 2.91
N GLU A 119 2.04 -13.25 2.92
CA GLU A 119 1.25 -13.97 1.92
C GLU A 119 -0.18 -14.18 2.43
N ALA A 120 -1.16 -14.05 1.54
CA ALA A 120 -2.57 -14.15 1.88
C ALA A 120 -3.38 -14.87 0.81
N LYS A 121 -4.45 -15.53 1.26
CA LYS A 121 -5.52 -16.09 0.41
C LYS A 121 -6.81 -15.42 0.84
N TYR A 122 -7.63 -14.98 -0.12
CA TYR A 122 -8.90 -14.30 0.16
C TYR A 122 -8.79 -13.09 1.10
N GLY A 123 -7.63 -12.42 1.11
CA GLY A 123 -7.35 -11.28 1.99
C GLY A 123 -7.11 -11.63 3.45
N GLN A 124 -6.99 -12.92 3.80
CA GLN A 124 -6.79 -13.34 5.18
C GLN A 124 -5.33 -13.15 5.61
N VAL A 125 -5.13 -12.26 6.59
CA VAL A 125 -3.86 -12.00 7.28
C VAL A 125 -4.11 -11.84 8.78
N ASP A 126 -3.08 -12.08 9.59
CA ASP A 126 -3.13 -11.80 11.02
C ASP A 126 -3.10 -10.28 11.24
N LEU A 127 -4.17 -9.73 11.81
CA LEU A 127 -4.30 -8.27 12.03
C LEU A 127 -3.19 -7.70 12.91
N LYS A 128 -2.60 -8.52 13.80
CA LYS A 128 -1.48 -8.08 14.65
C LYS A 128 -0.19 -7.82 13.87
N LYS A 129 -0.14 -8.22 12.59
CA LYS A 129 1.00 -7.97 11.70
C LYS A 129 0.79 -6.74 10.81
N ILE A 130 -0.38 -6.10 10.87
CA ILE A 130 -0.70 -4.93 10.03
C ILE A 130 -1.25 -3.74 10.83
N LEU A 131 -1.66 -3.94 12.09
CA LEU A 131 -2.16 -2.90 12.99
C LEU A 131 -1.32 -2.86 14.28
N GLY A 132 -0.89 -1.67 14.68
CA GLY A 132 -0.15 -1.41 15.91
C GLY A 132 1.30 -1.89 15.87
N ILE A 133 1.97 -1.73 14.73
CA ILE A 133 3.32 -2.29 14.47
C ILE A 133 4.46 -1.30 14.69
#